data_AF-A0A9E2P954-F1
#
_entry.id   AF-A0A9E2P954-F1
#
_cell.length_a   1.000
_cell.length_b   1.000
_cell.length_c   1.000
_cell.angle_alpha   90.00
_cell.angle_beta   90.00
_cell.angle_gamma   90.00
#
_symmetry.space_group_name_H-M   'P 1'
#
loop_
_entity.id
_entity.type
_entity.pdbx_description
1 polymer ?
#
loop_
_entity_poly.entity_id
_entity_poly.type
_entity_poly.pdbx_seq_one_letter_code
_entity_poly.pdbx_strand_id
1 'polypeptide(L)'
;MNKKEETITPPGDDFSIRCLKLGHQIFFSYCLHENNKLPCFKILDCWHTYFQVEKYLKETLTQNDWEEAFKKPRKPKILTLVELIEQAKKSKKQEES
;
A
#
# COMPACT_ATOMS: atom_id res chain seq x y z
N MET A 1 -8.06 -29.88 -19.70
CA MET A 1 -7.05 -28.81 -19.81
C MET A 1 -7.82 -27.50 -19.65
N ASN A 2 -8.07 -27.11 -18.40
CA ASN A 2 -9.07 -26.07 -18.11
C ASN A 2 -8.34 -24.74 -18.02
N LYS A 3 -8.33 -23.99 -19.14
CA LYS A 3 -8.01 -22.56 -19.14
C LYS A 3 -8.98 -21.90 -18.15
N LYS A 4 -8.52 -21.64 -16.93
CA LYS A 4 -9.21 -20.73 -16.03
C LYS A 4 -9.26 -19.41 -16.77
N GLU A 5 -10.47 -18.94 -17.07
CA GLU A 5 -10.70 -17.57 -17.49
C GLU A 5 -10.14 -16.67 -16.39
N GLU A 6 -8.91 -16.22 -16.58
CA GLU A 6 -8.22 -15.39 -15.61
C GLU A 6 -8.78 -13.96 -15.73
N THR A 7 -9.85 -13.68 -14.99
CA THR A 7 -10.48 -12.36 -14.96
C THR A 7 -9.49 -11.33 -14.41
N ILE A 8 -9.28 -10.26 -15.18
CA ILE A 8 -8.46 -9.10 -14.79
C ILE A 8 -9.35 -8.04 -14.11
N THR A 9 -10.66 -8.16 -14.28
CA THR A 9 -11.64 -7.25 -13.71
C THR A 9 -11.67 -7.39 -12.19
N PRO A 10 -11.53 -6.29 -11.44
CA PRO A 10 -11.63 -6.33 -10.01
C PRO A 10 -13.07 -6.62 -9.58
N PRO A 11 -13.26 -7.26 -8.42
CA PRO A 11 -14.57 -7.37 -7.81
C PRO A 11 -15.18 -5.99 -7.53
N GLY A 12 -16.49 -5.86 -7.71
CA GLY A 12 -17.24 -4.65 -7.35
C GLY A 12 -17.42 -4.50 -5.83
N ASP A 13 -18.10 -3.43 -5.40
CA ASP A 13 -18.33 -3.11 -3.98
C ASP A 13 -19.30 -4.07 -3.24
N ASP A 14 -19.80 -5.11 -3.90
CA ASP A 14 -20.53 -6.20 -3.25
C ASP A 14 -19.59 -7.24 -2.63
N PHE A 15 -18.32 -7.25 -3.04
CA PHE A 15 -17.36 -8.26 -2.63
C PHE A 15 -16.25 -7.66 -1.77
N SER A 16 -16.21 -8.10 -0.52
CA SER A 16 -15.21 -7.69 0.48
C SER A 16 -14.43 -8.88 1.02
N ILE A 17 -13.19 -8.63 1.42
CA ILE A 17 -12.33 -9.61 2.06
C ILE A 17 -11.83 -9.06 3.39
N ARG A 18 -11.48 -9.97 4.31
CA ARG A 18 -10.92 -9.57 5.60
C ARG A 18 -9.50 -9.04 5.42
N CYS A 19 -9.27 -7.79 5.78
CA CYS A 19 -7.96 -7.17 5.75
C CYS A 19 -7.03 -7.78 6.81
N LEU A 20 -5.87 -8.32 6.40
CA LEU A 20 -4.86 -8.82 7.33
C LEU A 20 -4.23 -7.71 8.19
N LYS A 21 -4.23 -6.46 7.71
CA LYS A 21 -3.67 -5.29 8.41
C LYS A 21 -4.65 -4.68 9.40
N LEU A 22 -5.94 -4.58 9.04
CA LEU A 22 -6.95 -3.85 9.80
C LEU A 22 -7.94 -4.75 10.56
N GLY A 23 -7.98 -6.05 10.25
CA GLY A 23 -8.80 -7.04 10.95
C GLY A 23 -10.28 -7.09 10.56
N HIS A 24 -10.78 -6.18 9.72
CA HIS A 24 -12.18 -6.10 9.28
C HIS A 24 -12.35 -6.27 7.76
N GLN A 25 -13.61 -6.36 7.30
CA GLN A 25 -13.96 -6.51 5.88
C GLN A 25 -13.74 -5.21 5.12
N ILE A 26 -13.02 -5.27 4.00
CA ILE A 26 -12.75 -4.13 3.13
C ILE A 26 -12.94 -4.49 1.66
N PHE A 27 -13.24 -3.48 0.85
CA PHE A 27 -13.38 -3.60 -0.60
C PHE A 27 -12.04 -3.42 -1.31
N PHE A 28 -11.99 -3.84 -2.57
CA PHE A 28 -10.81 -3.65 -3.42
C PHE A 28 -10.51 -2.15 -3.64
N SER A 29 -11.56 -1.34 -3.83
CA SER A 29 -11.49 0.12 -3.97
C SER A 29 -10.76 0.80 -2.80
N TYR A 30 -10.97 0.32 -1.58
CA TYR A 30 -10.24 0.78 -0.39
C TYR A 30 -8.75 0.45 -0.48
N CYS A 31 -8.42 -0.78 -0.86
CA CYS A 31 -7.03 -1.23 -0.99
C CYS A 31 -6.25 -0.41 -2.01
N LEU A 32 -6.90 0.03 -3.10
CA LEU A 32 -6.28 0.83 -4.16
C LEU A 32 -5.83 2.22 -3.71
N HIS A 33 -6.48 2.82 -2.70
CA HIS A 33 -6.26 4.21 -2.33
C HIS A 33 -5.72 4.41 -0.91
N GLU A 34 -5.45 3.31 -0.19
CA GLU A 34 -5.06 3.32 1.24
C GLU A 34 -3.83 4.17 1.55
N ASN A 35 -2.87 4.25 0.62
CA ASN A 35 -1.59 4.92 0.85
C ASN A 35 -1.47 6.22 0.03
N ASN A 36 -2.31 7.22 0.34
CA ASN A 36 -2.36 8.50 -0.39
C ASN A 36 -2.60 8.33 -1.90
N LYS A 37 -3.66 7.60 -2.27
CA LYS A 37 -4.00 7.23 -3.66
C LYS A 37 -3.12 6.15 -4.30
N LEU A 38 -2.21 5.55 -3.52
CA LEU A 38 -1.49 4.35 -3.93
C LEU A 38 -2.07 3.10 -3.27
N PRO A 39 -1.92 1.94 -3.94
CA PRO A 39 -2.39 0.69 -3.39
C PRO A 39 -1.62 0.29 -2.13
N CYS A 40 -2.29 -0.47 -1.27
CA CYS A 40 -1.65 -1.15 -0.16
C CYS A 40 -0.58 -2.14 -0.66
N PHE A 41 0.55 -2.27 0.04
CA PHE A 41 1.64 -3.19 -0.32
C PHE A 41 1.22 -4.65 -0.33
N LYS A 42 0.19 -5.00 0.45
CA LYS A 42 -0.37 -6.34 0.51
C LYS A 42 -1.49 -6.57 -0.50
N ILE A 43 -1.80 -5.60 -1.37
CA ILE A 43 -2.91 -5.76 -2.33
C ILE A 43 -2.70 -6.99 -3.22
N LEU A 44 -1.46 -7.26 -3.64
CA LEU A 44 -1.14 -8.44 -4.45
C LEU A 44 -1.38 -9.73 -3.66
N ASP A 45 -0.82 -9.83 -2.44
CA ASP A 45 -0.99 -10.97 -1.54
C ASP A 45 -2.46 -11.23 -1.15
N CYS A 46 -3.25 -10.16 -0.97
CA CYS A 46 -4.64 -10.29 -0.54
C CYS A 46 -5.58 -10.63 -1.68
N TRP A 47 -5.32 -10.14 -2.90
CA TRP A 47 -6.29 -10.21 -4.00
C TRP A 47 -5.94 -11.20 -5.12
N HIS A 48 -4.70 -11.73 -5.17
CA HIS A 48 -4.27 -12.66 -6.24
C HIS A 48 -5.07 -13.96 -6.30
N THR A 49 -5.70 -14.38 -5.21
CA THR A 49 -6.54 -15.58 -5.17
C THR A 49 -7.92 -15.37 -5.79
N TYR A 50 -8.35 -14.11 -5.94
CA TYR A 50 -9.69 -13.77 -6.41
C TYR A 50 -9.69 -13.36 -7.89
N PHE A 51 -8.65 -12.67 -8.37
CA PHE A 51 -8.52 -12.24 -9.76
C PHE A 51 -7.04 -11.90 -10.09
N GLN A 52 -6.73 -11.60 -11.35
CA GLN A 52 -5.38 -11.17 -11.77
C GLN A 52 -5.05 -9.72 -11.33
N VAL A 53 -4.97 -9.49 -10.03
CA VAL A 53 -4.69 -8.17 -9.45
C VAL A 53 -3.37 -7.58 -9.95
N GLU A 54 -2.33 -8.39 -10.14
CA GLU A 54 -1.04 -7.89 -10.64
C GLU A 54 -1.18 -7.28 -12.03
N LYS A 55 -1.88 -7.99 -12.94
CA LYS A 55 -2.09 -7.52 -14.31
C LYS A 55 -2.97 -6.27 -14.33
N TYR A 56 -4.05 -6.26 -13.54
CA TYR A 56 -4.91 -5.10 -13.38
C TYR A 56 -4.13 -3.86 -12.94
N LEU A 57 -3.29 -4.00 -11.91
CA LEU A 57 -2.49 -2.89 -11.39
C LEU A 57 -1.42 -2.42 -12.39
N LYS A 58 -0.82 -3.33 -13.17
CA LYS A 58 0.12 -2.95 -14.24
C LYS A 58 -0.56 -2.19 -15.39
N GLU A 59 -1.83 -2.47 -15.66
CA GLU A 59 -2.61 -1.76 -16.69
C GLU A 59 -3.19 -0.44 -16.20
N THR A 60 -3.45 -0.30 -14.89
CA THR A 60 -4.11 0.88 -14.32
C THR A 60 -3.16 1.88 -13.68
N LEU A 61 -2.07 1.44 -13.06
CA LEU A 61 -1.09 2.33 -12.43
C LEU A 61 -0.09 2.85 -13.44
N THR A 62 0.36 4.08 -13.23
CA THR A 62 1.54 4.57 -13.94
C THR A 62 2.79 3.83 -13.47
N GLN A 63 3.83 3.81 -14.29
CA GLN A 63 5.12 3.23 -13.91
C GLN A 63 5.64 3.83 -12.59
N ASN A 64 5.49 5.15 -12.40
CA ASN A 64 5.92 5.84 -11.18
C ASN A 64 5.13 5.38 -9.95
N ASP A 65 3.81 5.23 -10.06
CA ASP A 65 2.95 4.76 -8.97
C ASP A 65 3.26 3.30 -8.60
N TRP A 66 3.52 2.46 -9.61
CA TRP A 66 3.96 1.09 -9.40
C TRP A 66 5.28 1.02 -8.63
N GLU A 67 6.27 1.81 -9.04
CA GLU A 67 7.57 1.86 -8.38
C GLU A 67 7.47 2.41 -6.96
N GLU A 68 6.63 3.42 -6.73
CA GLU A 68 6.38 3.96 -5.41
C GLU A 68 5.64 2.98 -4.49
N ALA A 69 4.67 2.25 -5.01
CA ALA A 69 3.89 1.29 -4.24
C ALA A 69 4.66 0.00 -3.90
N PHE A 70 5.48 -0.51 -4.83
CA PHE A 70 6.07 -1.86 -4.74
C PHE A 70 7.60 -1.92 -4.74
N LYS A 71 8.33 -0.95 -5.32
CA LYS A 71 9.80 -1.00 -5.38
C LYS A 71 10.48 -0.24 -4.26
N LYS A 72 9.92 0.88 -3.80
CA LYS A 72 10.54 1.65 -2.72
C LYS A 72 10.39 0.87 -1.41
N PRO A 73 11.50 0.53 -0.69
CA PRO A 73 11.37 0.01 0.65
C PRO A 73 10.63 1.05 1.47
N ARG A 74 9.44 0.69 1.98
CA ARG A 74 8.70 1.57 2.88
C ARG A 74 9.65 1.86 4.03
N LYS A 75 10.12 3.11 4.13
CA LYS A 75 10.83 3.54 5.33
C LYS A 75 9.92 3.14 6.50
N PRO A 76 10.36 2.28 7.42
CA PRO A 76 9.54 2.00 8.59
C PRO A 76 9.18 3.36 9.18
N LYS A 77 7.89 3.59 9.47
CA LYS A 77 7.42 4.79 10.20
C LYS A 77 7.89 4.76 11.66
N ILE A 78 9.10 4.28 11.89
CA ILE A 78 9.86 4.43 13.12
C ILE A 78 10.77 5.62 12.84
N LEU A 79 10.15 6.81 12.71
CA LEU A 79 10.82 7.97 13.28
C LEU A 79 10.69 7.73 14.78
N THR A 80 11.69 7.04 15.31
CA THR A 80 11.80 6.74 16.73
C THR A 80 11.71 8.06 17.48
N LEU A 81 11.00 8.10 18.61
CA LEU A 81 10.96 9.26 19.52
C LEU A 81 12.35 9.87 19.75
N VAL A 82 13.40 9.05 19.67
CA VAL A 82 14.82 9.43 19.70
C VAL A 82 15.20 10.49 18.64
N GLU A 83 14.80 10.36 17.37
CA GLU A 83 15.14 11.35 16.32
C GLU A 83 14.44 12.70 16.56
N LEU A 84 13.20 12.69 17.05
CA LEU A 84 12.49 13.91 17.44
C LEU A 84 13.16 14.60 18.64
N ILE A 85 13.67 13.81 19.59
CA ILE A 85 14.45 14.33 20.73
C ILE A 85 15.78 14.93 20.24
N GLU A 86 16.47 14.30 19.28
CA GLU A 86 17.73 14.83 18.73
C GLU A 86 17.54 16.13 17.95
N GLN A 87 16.46 16.25 17.18
CA GLN A 87 16.11 17.52 16.50
C GLN A 87 15.83 18.63 17.51
N ALA A 88 15.06 18.35 18.57
CA ALA A 88 14.78 19.33 19.62
C ALA A 88 16.05 19.77 20.39
N LYS A 89 17.03 18.88 20.57
CA LYS A 89 18.32 19.22 21.17
C LYS A 89 19.20 20.07 20.26
N LYS A 90 19.16 19.86 18.94
CA LYS A 90 19.91 20.68 17.97
C LYS A 90 19.38 22.11 17.88
N SER A 91 18.06 22.31 17.95
CA SER A 91 17.45 23.65 17.91
C SER A 91 17.83 24.51 19.12
N LYS A 92 18.02 23.93 20.31
CA LYS A 92 18.47 24.68 21.50
C LYS A 92 19.92 25.17 21.43
N LYS A 93 20.76 24.57 20.59
CA LYS A 93 22.20 24.90 20.52
C LYS A 93 22.53 26.03 19.55
N GLN A 94 21.55 26.55 18.80
CA GLN A 94 21.71 27.66 17.86
C GLN A 94 21.22 29.01 18.41
N GLU A 95 20.62 29.02 19.60
CA GLU A 95 20.15 30.25 20.28
C GLU A 95 21.18 30.83 21.27
N GLU A 96 22.34 30.19 21.43
CA GLU A 96 23.45 30.60 22.31
C GLU A 96 24.77 30.87 21.53
N SER A 97 24.70 31.40 20.31
CA SER A 97 25.89 31.89 19.57
C SER A 97 25.64 33.21 18.89
#